data_AF-A0A356F4W2-F1
#
_entry.id   AF-A0A356F4W2-F1
#
_cell.length_a   1.000
_cell.length_b   1.000
_cell.length_c   1.000
_cell.angle_alpha   90.00
_cell.angle_beta   90.00
_cell.angle_gamma   90.00
#
_symmetry.space_group_name_H-M   'P 1'
#
loop_
_entity.id
_entity.type
_entity.pdbx_description
1 polymer ?
#
loop_
_entity_poly.entity_id
_entity_poly.type
_entity_poly.pdbx_seq_one_letter_code
_entity_poly.pdbx_strand_id
1 'polypeptide(L)' 'IKGLVAAQQKEDYVAYVKALDRVLLSENYMIFQWYSPYDRIAYKDKFGQPPADYKIGFQPYLWWLKEE' A
#
# COMPACT_ATOMS: atom_id res chain seq x y z
N ILE A 1 2.69 -19.83 7.36
CA ILE A 1 2.74 -19.26 5.99
C ILE A 1 1.82 -20.00 5.00
N LYS A 2 1.86 -21.34 4.88
CA LYS A 2 1.02 -22.09 3.92
C LYS A 2 -0.48 -21.70 3.91
N GLY A 3 -1.08 -21.49 5.08
CA GLY A 3 -2.49 -21.07 5.20
C GLY A 3 -2.80 -19.69 4.60
N LEU A 4 -1.85 -18.74 4.68
CA LEU A 4 -1.98 -17.42 4.04
C LEU A 4 -2.01 -17.55 2.50
N VAL A 5 -1.13 -18.37 1.94
CA VAL A 5 -0.99 -18.55 0.48
C VAL A 5 -2.18 -19.29 -0.12
N ALA A 6 -2.78 -20.21 0.64
CA ALA A 6 -3.91 -21.00 0.18
C ALA A 6 -5.28 -20.30 0.36
N ALA A 7 -5.35 -19.24 1.17
CA ALA A 7 -6.62 -18.57 1.49
C ALA A 7 -7.30 -18.03 0.22
N GLN A 8 -8.57 -18.39 0.03
CA GLN A 8 -9.38 -17.97 -1.12
C GLN A 8 -10.34 -16.83 -0.79
N GLN A 9 -10.66 -16.65 0.50
CA GLN A 9 -11.55 -15.61 0.99
C GLN A 9 -10.75 -14.50 1.67
N LYS A 10 -11.24 -13.26 1.54
CA LYS A 10 -10.54 -12.07 2.04
C LYS A 10 -10.45 -12.07 3.56
N GLU A 11 -11.51 -12.48 4.24
CA GLU A 11 -11.62 -12.50 5.69
C GLU A 11 -10.59 -13.45 6.29
N ASP A 12 -10.48 -14.65 5.71
CA ASP A 12 -9.49 -15.66 6.09
C ASP A 12 -8.07 -15.15 5.84
N TYR A 13 -7.82 -14.57 4.67
CA TYR A 13 -6.52 -13.98 4.34
C TYR A 13 -6.11 -12.92 5.36
N VAL A 14 -7.00 -11.99 5.69
CA VAL A 14 -6.75 -10.93 6.69
C VAL A 14 -6.50 -11.53 8.07
N ALA A 15 -7.22 -12.58 8.47
CA ALA A 15 -7.00 -13.27 9.73
C ALA A 15 -5.60 -13.89 9.79
N TYR A 16 -5.15 -14.57 8.72
CA TYR A 16 -3.81 -15.15 8.63
C TYR A 16 -2.71 -14.09 8.62
N VAL A 17 -2.87 -12.97 7.91
CA VAL A 17 -1.91 -11.84 7.93
C VAL A 17 -1.74 -11.33 9.35
N LYS A 18 -2.85 -11.06 10.05
CA LYS A 18 -2.81 -10.55 11.43
C LYS A 18 -2.19 -11.56 12.41
N ALA A 19 -2.43 -12.86 12.22
CA ALA A 19 -1.80 -13.89 13.04
C ALA A 19 -0.28 -13.93 12.83
N LEU A 20 0.17 -13.82 11.58
CA LEU A 20 1.60 -13.78 11.25
C LEU A 20 2.28 -12.53 11.85
N ASP A 21 1.68 -11.36 11.68
CA ASP A 21 2.21 -10.10 12.21
C ASP A 21 2.43 -10.16 13.73
N ARG A 22 1.48 -10.71 14.49
CA ARG A 22 1.62 -10.89 15.95
C ARG A 22 2.79 -11.79 16.34
N VAL A 23 3.03 -12.86 15.59
CA VAL A 23 4.16 -13.78 15.85
C VAL A 23 5.49 -13.09 15.56
N LEU A 24 5.57 -12.34 14.45
CA LEU A 24 6.79 -11.59 14.12
C LEU A 24 7.11 -10.52 15.16
N LEU A 25 6.08 -9.88 15.71
CA LEU A 25 6.20 -8.89 16.77
C LEU A 25 6.60 -9.52 18.13
N SER A 26 6.02 -10.66 18.51
CA SER A 26 6.27 -11.27 19.82
C SER A 26 7.70 -11.78 20.00
N GLU A 27 8.32 -12.24 18.92
CA GLU A 27 9.67 -12.79 18.92
C GLU A 27 10.78 -11.72 18.81
N ASN A 28 10.41 -10.43 18.74
CA ASN A 28 11.33 -9.28 18.75
C ASN A 28 12.45 -9.34 17.69
N TYR A 29 12.16 -9.82 16.48
CA TYR A 29 13.15 -9.92 15.39
C TYR A 29 13.65 -8.57 14.86
N MET A 30 12.91 -7.47 15.09
CA MET A 30 13.20 -6.15 14.53
C MET A 30 12.76 -5.03 15.48
N ILE A 31 13.49 -3.90 15.46
CA ILE A 31 13.08 -2.64 16.11
C ILE A 31 12.40 -1.76 15.05
N PHE A 32 11.12 -1.47 15.22
CA PHE A 32 10.36 -0.64 14.30
C PHE A 32 10.78 0.83 14.37
N GLN A 33 10.81 1.46 13.20
CA GLN A 33 11.12 2.88 13.02
C GLN A 33 9.87 3.60 12.50
N TRP A 34 10.07 4.84 12.04
CA TRP A 34 9.01 5.71 11.52
C TRP A 34 8.71 5.43 10.05
N TYR A 35 7.48 5.76 9.63
CA TYR A 35 7.08 5.77 8.22
C TYR A 35 6.44 7.11 7.85
N SER A 36 6.50 7.49 6.57
CA SER A 36 5.78 8.66 6.06
C SER A 36 4.35 8.26 5.69
N PRO A 37 3.30 8.87 6.29
CA PRO A 37 1.92 8.53 5.95
C PRO A 37 1.42 9.21 4.67
N TYR A 38 2.19 10.15 4.11
CA TYR A 38 1.83 10.90 2.90
C TYR A 38 2.85 10.69 1.79
N ASP A 39 2.34 10.60 0.57
CA ASP A 39 3.13 10.68 -0.65
C ASP A 39 3.40 12.16 -0.97
N ARG A 40 4.68 12.54 -1.00
CA ARG A 40 5.11 13.92 -1.32
C ARG A 40 5.64 13.95 -2.75
N ILE A 41 4.83 14.43 -3.69
CA ILE A 41 5.19 14.54 -5.11
C ILE A 41 5.07 15.98 -5.57
N ALA A 42 6.09 16.45 -6.29
CA ALA A 42 6.05 17.71 -7.03
C ALA A 42 6.10 17.42 -8.52
N TYR A 43 5.22 18.06 -9.29
CA TYR A 43 5.14 17.90 -10.75
C TYR A 43 4.82 19.25 -11.41
N LYS A 44 5.17 19.37 -12.69
CA LYS A 44 4.85 20.57 -13.48
C LYS A 44 3.35 20.62 -13.76
N ASP A 45 2.76 21.81 -13.74
CA ASP A 45 1.34 22.05 -14.06
C ASP A 45 1.06 21.92 -15.57
N LYS A 46 1.36 20.75 -16.12
CA LYS A 46 1.04 20.33 -17.49
C LYS A 46 0.32 18.98 -17.51
N PHE A 47 0.20 18.34 -16.35
CA PHE A 47 -0.37 17.01 -16.21
C PHE A 47 -1.78 17.07 -15.63
N GLY A 48 -2.74 16.43 -16.29
CA GLY A 48 -4.05 16.12 -15.74
C GLY A 48 -3.99 14.84 -14.91
N GLN A 49 -4.77 14.77 -13.84
CA GLN A 49 -4.83 13.63 -12.94
C GLN A 49 -6.28 13.16 -12.79
N PRO A 50 -6.50 11.85 -12.59
CA PRO A 50 -7.82 11.35 -12.21
C PRO A 50 -8.28 12.01 -10.89
N PRO A 51 -9.58 12.32 -10.74
CA PRO A 51 -10.12 12.87 -9.51
C PRO A 51 -10.22 11.84 -8.36
N ALA A 52 -10.00 10.55 -8.66
CA ALA A 52 -10.12 9.47 -7.69
C ALA A 52 -8.83 9.28 -6.88
N ASP A 53 -8.97 9.20 -5.56
CA ASP A 53 -7.89 8.81 -4.67
C ASP A 53 -7.73 7.27 -4.68
N TYR A 54 -6.54 6.80 -5.01
CA TYR A 54 -6.25 5.37 -5.15
C TYR A 54 -5.47 4.86 -3.95
N LYS A 55 -5.94 3.77 -3.34
CA LYS A 55 -5.26 3.10 -2.20
C LYS A 55 -3.94 2.40 -2.56
N ILE A 56 -3.46 2.56 -3.80
CA ILE A 56 -2.27 1.89 -4.34
C ILE A 56 -1.08 2.86 -4.49
N GLY A 57 -1.12 3.99 -3.78
CA GLY A 57 -0.05 5.00 -3.76
C GLY A 57 0.07 5.79 -5.05
N PHE A 58 1.24 6.41 -5.27
CA PHE A 58 1.53 7.25 -6.43
C PHE A 58 1.47 6.50 -7.77
N GLN A 59 0.60 6.94 -8.69
CA GLN A 59 0.38 6.32 -10.01
C GLN A 59 0.54 7.32 -11.17
N PRO A 60 1.77 7.63 -11.60
CA PRO A 60 2.02 8.61 -12.67
C PRO A 60 1.51 8.14 -14.05
N TYR A 61 1.34 6.84 -14.25
CA TYR A 61 0.85 6.26 -15.50
C TYR A 61 -0.62 6.59 -15.82
N LEU A 62 -1.38 7.03 -14.82
CA LEU A 62 -2.77 7.46 -15.00
C LEU A 62 -2.86 8.93 -15.46
N TRP A 63 -1.76 9.66 -15.49
CA TRP A 63 -1.75 11.08 -15.83
C TRP A 63 -1.61 11.28 -17.33
N TRP A 64 -2.20 12.34 -17.84
CA TRP A 64 -2.10 12.74 -19.25
C TRP A 64 -1.58 14.17 -19.35
N LEU A 65 -1.11 14.56 -20.54
CA LEU A 65 -0.82 15.96 -20.81
C LEU A 65 -2.13 16.71 -21.00
N LYS A 66 -2.28 17.84 -20.30
CA LYS A 66 -3.37 18.78 -20.57
C LYS A 66 -3.18 19.30 -22.00
N GLU A 67 -4.24 19.25 -22.82
CA GLU A 67 -4.28 20.06 -24.05
C GLU A 67 -4.33 21.54 -23.61
N GLU A 68 -3.59 22.40 -24.31
CA GLU A 68 -3.49 23.83 -23.99
C GLU A 68 -4.84 24.55 -23.99
#